data_AF-A0AAJ6EZB3-F1
#
_entry.id   AF-A0AAJ6EZB3-F1
#
_cell.length_a   1.000
_cell.length_b   1.000
_cell.length_c   1.000
_cell.angle_alpha   90.00
_cell.angle_beta   90.00
_cell.angle_gamma   90.00
#
_symmetry.space_group_name_H-M   'P 1'
#
loop_
_entity.id
_entity.type
_entity.pdbx_description
1 polymer ?
#
loop_
_entity_poly.entity_id
_entity_poly.type
_entity_poly.pdbx_seq_one_letter_code
_entity_poly.pdbx_strand_id
1 'polypeptide(L)' 'MGMVMVKCPQTGRAIPTGLTIDREGFRRSAVFFSRTHCPICRADHMWFAQDAWVDEPNTLPPCRPAKPQQSFV' A
#
# COMPACT_ATOMS: atom_id res chain seq x y z
N MET A 1 3.34 -9.73 0.60
CA MET A 1 4.43 -8.76 0.35
C MET A 1 3.89 -7.75 -0.64
N GLY A 2 3.76 -6.48 -0.22
CA GLY A 2 3.17 -5.42 -1.02
C GLY A 2 4.18 -4.31 -1.33
N MET A 3 3.84 -3.46 -2.29
CA MET A 3 4.68 -2.34 -2.69
C MET A 3 4.38 -1.13 -1.81
N VAL A 4 5.40 -0.48 -1.27
CA VAL A 4 5.21 0.77 -0.50
C VAL A 4 4.94 1.91 -1.49
N MET A 5 3.77 2.51 -1.32
CA MET A 5 3.27 3.65 -2.06
C MET A 5 3.34 4.90 -1.17
N VAL A 6 3.72 6.03 -1.75
CA VAL A 6 3.76 7.33 -1.06
C VAL A 6 2.94 8.36 -1.83
N LYS A 7 2.36 9.33 -1.13
CA LYS A 7 1.72 10.47 -1.80
C LYS A 7 2.73 11.56 -2.10
N CYS A 8 2.76 12.01 -3.34
CA CYS A 8 3.50 13.18 -3.76
C CYS A 8 2.91 14.45 -3.10
N PRO A 9 3.67 15.25 -2.33
CA PRO A 9 3.15 16.48 -1.75
C PRO A 9 2.87 17.57 -2.80
N GLN A 10 3.54 17.53 -3.95
CA GLN A 10 3.38 18.52 -5.02
C GLN A 10 2.22 18.19 -5.96
N THR A 11 2.06 16.93 -6.34
CA THR A 11 1.06 16.50 -7.34
C THR A 11 -0.14 15.79 -6.72
N GLY A 12 -0.05 15.39 -5.45
CA GLY A 12 -1.07 14.61 -4.76
C GLY A 12 -1.21 13.16 -5.24
N ARG A 13 -0.35 12.70 -6.17
CA ARG A 13 -0.43 11.37 -6.77
C ARG A 13 0.34 10.33 -5.96
N ALA A 14 -0.14 9.08 -5.99
CA ALA A 14 0.56 7.95 -5.42
C ALA A 14 1.75 7.55 -6.31
N ILE A 15 2.91 7.33 -5.70
CA ILE A 15 4.15 6.95 -6.38
C ILE A 15 4.69 5.68 -5.71
N PRO A 16 5.10 4.68 -6.50
CA PRO A 16 5.78 3.51 -5.97
C PRO A 16 7.19 3.88 -5.52
N THR A 17 7.54 3.56 -4.28
CA THR A 17 8.89 3.82 -3.72
C THR A 17 9.93 2.78 -4.17
N GLY A 18 9.49 1.67 -4.77
CA GLY A 18 10.33 0.52 -5.12
C GLY A 18 10.61 -0.42 -3.93
N LEU A 19 10.21 -0.05 -2.72
CA LEU A 19 10.31 -0.90 -1.54
C LEU A 19 9.17 -1.90 -1.53
N THR A 20 9.49 -3.18 -1.36
CA THR A 20 8.51 -4.25 -1.18
C THR A 20 8.64 -4.79 0.22
N ILE A 21 7.59 -4.64 1.04
CA ILE A 21 7.56 -5.08 2.44
C ILE A 21 6.14 -5.53 2.77
N ASP A 22 5.98 -6.33 3.80
CA ASP A 22 4.66 -6.63 4.36
C ASP A 22 4.16 -5.49 5.26
N ARG A 23 2.85 -5.43 5.47
CA ARG A 23 2.23 -4.40 6.31
C ARG A 23 2.70 -4.40 7.76
N GLU A 24 3.05 -5.56 8.34
CA GLU A 24 3.53 -5.62 9.71
C GLU A 24 4.97 -5.10 9.84
N GLY A 25 5.83 -5.44 8.90
CA GLY A 25 7.19 -4.93 8.74
C GLY A 25 7.15 -3.42 8.56
N PHE A 26 6.31 -2.92 7.64
CA PHE A 26 6.13 -1.49 7.44
C PHE A 26 5.67 -0.76 8.71
N ARG A 27 4.72 -1.33 9.47
CA ARG A 27 4.26 -0.77 10.76
C ARG A 27 5.36 -0.76 11.82
N ARG A 28 6.21 -1.78 11.87
CA ARG A 28 7.37 -1.82 12.78
C ARG A 28 8.49 -0.87 12.33
N SER A 29 8.55 -0.57 11.04
CA SER A 29 9.50 0.34 10.41
C SER A 29 9.01 1.79 10.29
N ALA A 30 7.92 2.17 10.97
CA ALA A 30 7.22 3.44 10.76
C ALA A 30 7.98 4.72 11.17
N VAL A 31 9.29 4.64 11.47
CA VAL A 31 10.12 5.77 11.91
C VAL A 31 11.00 6.34 10.78
N PHE A 32 10.91 5.80 9.56
CA PHE A 32 11.80 6.24 8.48
C PHE A 32 11.34 7.52 7.80
N PHE A 33 12.26 8.49 7.73
CA PHE A 33 12.27 9.57 6.77
C PHE A 33 13.06 9.10 5.55
N SER A 34 12.41 9.00 4.40
CA SER A 34 13.07 8.57 3.16
C SER A 34 12.77 9.54 2.04
N ARG A 35 13.72 9.63 1.11
CA ARG A 35 13.61 10.46 -0.09
C ARG A 35 13.38 9.54 -1.27
N THR A 36 12.32 9.80 -2.04
CA THR A 36 12.08 9.12 -3.30
C THR A 36 11.99 10.11 -4.43
N HIS A 37 12.69 9.79 -5.51
CA HIS A 37 12.60 10.53 -6.75
C HIS A 37 11.23 10.31 -7.39
N CYS A 38 10.45 11.38 -7.54
CA CYS A 38 9.14 11.33 -8.13
C CYS A 38 9.25 11.43 -9.67
N PRO A 39 8.79 10.43 -10.44
CA PRO A 39 8.80 10.51 -11.90
C PRO A 39 7.78 11.51 -12.46
N ILE A 40 6.82 11.95 -11.65
CA ILE A 40 5.72 12.83 -12.06
C ILE A 40 6.14 14.29 -12.06
N CYS A 41 6.76 14.76 -10.98
CA CYS A 41 7.28 16.13 -10.88
C CYS A 41 8.78 16.23 -11.18
N ARG A 42 9.47 15.09 -11.36
CA ARG A 42 10.93 14.99 -11.57
C ARG A 42 11.75 15.67 -10.48
N ALA A 43 11.33 15.48 -9.23
CA ALA A 43 11.99 16.01 -8.04
C ALA A 43 12.04 14.98 -6.93
N ASP A 44 13.04 15.10 -6.05
CA ASP A 44 13.15 14.28 -4.85
C ASP A 44 12.17 14.76 -3.79
N HIS A 45 11.27 13.86 -3.38
CA HIS A 45 10.32 14.12 -2.31
C HIS A 45 10.68 13.38 -1.05
N MET A 46 10.69 14.16 0.03
CA MET A 46 10.76 13.67 1.40
C MET A 46 9.36 13.23 1.81
N TRP A 47 9.26 12.00 2.30
CA TRP A 47 8.03 11.46 2.85
C TRP A 47 8.31 10.78 4.17
N PHE A 48 7.27 10.73 4.99
CA PHE A 48 7.26 10.05 6.27
C PHE A 48 6.44 8.76 6.13
N ALA A 49 6.70 7.79 7.00
CA ALA A 49 5.92 6.56 7.02
C ALA A 49 4.41 6.80 7.24
N GLN A 50 4.02 7.90 7.88
CA GLN A 50 2.62 8.34 8.03
C GLN A 50 1.95 8.69 6.69
N ASP A 51 2.72 9.16 5.70
CA ASP A 51 2.25 9.56 4.36
C ASP A 51 2.41 8.42 3.33
N ALA A 52 2.80 7.24 3.82
CA ALA A 52 3.12 6.06 3.04
C ALA A 52 2.23 4.88 3.47
N TRP A 53 1.89 4.02 2.51
CA TRP A 53 1.08 2.83 2.75
C TRP A 53 1.58 1.68 1.90
N VAL A 54 1.39 0.45 2.38
CA VAL A 54 1.71 -0.75 1.61
C VAL A 54 0.48 -1.11 0.78
N ASP A 55 0.63 -1.12 -0.55
CA ASP A 55 -0.33 -1.72 -1.47
C ASP A 55 -0.07 -3.22 -1.51
N GLU A 56 -0.72 -3.95 -0.61
CA GLU A 56 -0.74 -5.40 -0.64
C GLU A 56 -1.88 -5.83 -1.58
N PRO A 57 -1.61 -6.63 -2.63
CA PRO A 57 -2.67 -7.23 -3.41
C PRO A 57 -3.47 -8.09 -2.45
N ASN A 58 -4.64 -7.61 -2.07
CA ASN A 58 -5.52 -8.31 -1.16
C ASN A 58 -5.90 -9.61 -1.87
N THR A 59 -5.22 -10.70 -1.51
CA THR A 59 -5.73 -12.04 -1.77
C THR A 59 -6.90 -12.23 -0.84
N LEU A 60 -7.99 -11.49 -1.10
CA LEU A 60 -9.31 -11.89 -0.65
C LEU A 60 -9.44 -13.34 -1.12
N PRO A 61 -9.80 -14.29 -0.24
CA PRO A 61 -10.29 -15.55 -0.74
C PRO A 61 -11.42 -15.22 -1.71
N PRO A 62 -11.51 -15.89 -2.88
CA PRO A 62 -12.63 -15.66 -3.79
C PRO A 62 -13.90 -15.75 -2.95
N CYS A 63 -14.81 -14.76 -3.10
CA CYS A 63 -16.10 -14.76 -2.44
C CYS A 63 -16.66 -16.17 -2.47
N ARG A 64 -16.72 -16.85 -1.30
CA ARG A 64 -17.46 -18.10 -1.20
C ARG A 64 -18.88 -17.75 -1.61
N PRO A 65 -19.45 -18.30 -2.69
CA PRO A 65 -20.87 -18.13 -2.94
C PRO A 65 -21.59 -18.68 -1.71
N ALA A 66 -22.43 -17.86 -1.08
CA ALA A 66 -23.28 -18.29 0.02
C ALA A 66 -24.08 -19.51 -0.48
N LYS A 67 -23.88 -20.66 0.14
CA LYS A 67 -24.62 -21.88 -0.18
C LYS A 67 -26.12 -21.56 0.04
N PRO A 68 -27.02 -21.81 -0.91
CA PRO A 68 -28.44 -21.64 -0.65
C PRO A 68 -28.85 -22.65 0.42
N GLN A 69 -29.40 -22.17 1.52
CA GLN A 69 -29.98 -23.00 2.57
C GLN A 69 -31.23 -23.68 1.99
N GLN A 70 -31.06 -24.88 1.43
CA GLN A 70 -32.19 -25.78 1.19
C GLN A 70 -32.66 -26.30 2.56
N SER A 71 -33.64 -25.63 3.14
CA SER A 71 -34.49 -26.24 4.17
C SER A 71 -35.49 -27.16 3.45
N PHE A 72 -35.13 -28.44 3.37
CA PHE A 72 -36.12 -29.51 3.37
C PHE A 72 -36.55 -29.70 4.82
N VAL A 73 -37.78 -29.31 5.15
CA VAL A 73 -38.88 -30.08 5.79
C VAL A 73 -40.05 -29.16 6.10
#